data_AF-H0FBZ5-F1
#
_entry.id   AF-H0FBZ5-F1
#
_cell.length_a   1.000
_cell.length_b   1.000
_cell.length_c   1.000
_cell.angle_alpha   90.00
_cell.angle_beta   90.00
_cell.angle_gamma   90.00
#
_symmetry.space_group_name_H-M   'P 1'
#
loop_
_entity.id
_entity.type
_entity.pdbx_description
1 polymer ?
#
loop_
_entity_poly.entity_id
_entity_poly.type
_entity_poly.pdbx_seq_one_letter_code
_entity_poly.pdbx_strand_id
1 'polypeptide(L)'
;LRQGEQLFQRACAQCHAVRGTSAQGSLGPDLTHVGSRPSLAAGVLPNNVGALGGWIAGSQRIKPGNAMPSFDQWPGEDLRAVAGYLESLK
;
A
#
# COMPACT_ATOMS: atom_id res chain seq x y z
N LEU A 1 11.84 2.51 6.95
CA LEU A 1 11.44 3.34 5.79
C LEU A 1 12.13 2.92 4.50
N ARG A 2 13.47 2.95 4.39
CA ARG A 2 14.20 2.58 3.14
C ARG A 2 13.81 1.22 2.53
N GLN A 3 13.73 0.15 3.34
CA GLN A 3 13.29 -1.17 2.85
C GLN A 3 11.87 -1.12 2.28
N GLY A 4 10.94 -0.48 2.98
CA GLY A 4 9.55 -0.32 2.55
C GLY A 4 9.42 0.44 1.24
N GLU A 5 10.18 1.53 1.09
CA GLU A 5 10.27 2.27 -0.16
C GLU A 5 10.79 1.39 -1.31
N GLN A 6 11.86 0.63 -1.07
CA GLN A 6 12.40 -0.28 -2.09
C GLN A 6 11.44 -1.40 -2.49
N LEU A 7 10.68 -1.96 -1.53
CA LEU A 7 9.63 -2.93 -1.79
C LEU A 7 8.51 -2.30 -2.62
N PHE A 8 8.10 -1.09 -2.24
CA PHE A 8 7.09 -0.32 -2.98
C PHE A 8 7.51 -0.09 -4.44
N GLN A 9 8.75 0.35 -4.67
CA GLN A 9 9.27 0.57 -6.02
C GLN A 9 9.26 -0.70 -6.88
N ARG A 10 9.54 -1.86 -6.28
CA ARG A 10 9.58 -3.13 -7.02
C ARG A 10 8.21 -3.72 -7.33
N ALA A 11 7.25 -3.56 -6.43
CA ALA A 11 6.00 -4.33 -6.47
C ALA A 11 4.74 -3.49 -6.66
N CYS A 12 4.77 -2.20 -6.31
CA CYS A 12 3.58 -1.35 -6.25
C CYS A 12 3.64 -0.21 -7.29
N ALA A 13 4.83 0.28 -7.61
CA ALA A 13 5.05 1.46 -8.45
C ALA A 13 4.54 1.34 -9.90
N GLN A 14 4.37 0.11 -10.40
CA GLN A 14 3.77 -0.11 -11.73
C GLN A 14 2.29 0.30 -11.78
N CYS A 15 1.59 0.22 -10.65
CA CYS A 15 0.16 0.53 -10.56
C CYS A 15 -0.09 1.86 -9.86
N HIS A 16 0.72 2.23 -8.87
CA HIS A 16 0.51 3.40 -8.04
C HIS A 16 1.56 4.47 -8.25
N ALA A 17 1.13 5.74 -8.24
CA ALA A 17 2.00 6.89 -8.24
C ALA A 17 2.34 7.35 -6.81
N VAL A 18 3.57 7.84 -6.62
CA VAL A 18 4.00 8.64 -5.46
C VAL A 18 4.87 9.78 -5.99
N ARG A 19 4.34 11.00 -5.94
CA ARG A 19 5.03 12.19 -6.49
C ARG A 19 6.36 12.42 -5.76
N GLY A 20 7.36 12.86 -6.51
CA GLY A 20 8.73 13.02 -6.00
C GLY A 20 9.55 11.72 -6.02
N THR A 21 9.01 10.62 -6.54
CA THR A 21 9.72 9.35 -6.76
C THR A 21 9.61 8.90 -8.22
N SER A 22 10.28 7.81 -8.58
CA SER A 22 10.13 7.16 -9.89
C SER A 22 8.79 6.44 -10.08
N ALA A 23 7.98 6.29 -9.04
CA ALA A 23 6.70 5.59 -9.10
C ALA A 23 5.63 6.46 -9.78
N GLN A 24 5.26 6.08 -11.00
CA GLN A 24 4.36 6.84 -11.88
C GLN A 24 3.17 5.99 -12.37
N GLY A 25 2.86 4.87 -11.71
CA GLY A 25 1.74 4.00 -12.07
C GLY A 25 0.39 4.72 -11.98
N SER A 26 -0.51 4.40 -12.91
CA SER A 26 -1.83 5.05 -13.04
C SER A 26 -3.03 4.11 -12.97
N LEU A 27 -2.79 2.80 -12.85
CA LEU A 27 -3.87 1.79 -12.73
C LEU A 27 -4.57 1.85 -11.36
N GLY A 28 -3.81 2.13 -10.31
CA GLY A 28 -4.28 2.31 -8.96
C GLY A 28 -4.35 3.79 -8.56
N PRO A 29 -4.94 4.11 -7.40
CA PRO A 29 -4.97 5.47 -6.87
C PRO A 29 -3.55 6.02 -6.62
N ASP A 30 -3.42 7.35 -6.76
CA ASP A 30 -2.26 8.11 -6.29
C ASP A 30 -2.11 7.92 -4.76
N LEU A 31 -0.91 7.54 -4.31
CA LEU A 31 -0.59 7.24 -2.92
C LEU A 31 0.29 8.31 -2.26
N THR A 32 0.56 9.43 -2.94
CA THR A 32 1.45 10.52 -2.47
C THR A 32 1.13 10.98 -1.05
N HIS A 33 -0.14 11.01 -0.68
CA HIS A 33 -0.61 11.44 0.66
C HIS A 33 -1.47 10.37 1.34
N VAL A 34 -1.20 9.08 1.06
CA VAL A 34 -2.05 8.00 1.59
C VAL A 34 -2.02 7.95 3.11
N GLY A 35 -0.89 8.25 3.76
CA GLY A 35 -0.74 8.32 5.22
C GLY A 35 -1.52 9.45 5.89
N SER A 36 -1.94 10.47 5.13
CA SER A 36 -2.81 11.56 5.63
C SER A 36 -4.30 11.21 5.61
N ARG A 37 -4.70 10.08 4.99
CA ARG A 37 -6.12 9.68 4.91
C ARG A 37 -6.59 9.10 6.24
N PRO A 38 -7.87 9.29 6.62
CA PRO A 38 -8.41 8.68 7.84
C PRO A 38 -8.64 7.17 7.71
N SER A 39 -8.86 6.67 6.49
CA SER A 39 -9.27 5.29 6.24
C SER A 39 -8.77 4.74 4.91
N LEU A 40 -8.85 3.41 4.77
CA LEU A 40 -8.46 2.62 3.60
C LEU A 40 -9.67 1.90 3.00
N ALA A 41 -9.48 1.33 1.80
CA ALA A 41 -10.46 0.46 1.14
C ALA A 41 -11.87 1.07 1.01
N ALA A 42 -11.96 2.38 0.75
CA ALA A 42 -13.20 3.15 0.72
C ALA A 42 -13.95 3.19 2.07
N GLY A 43 -13.22 3.33 3.17
CA GLY A 43 -13.79 3.52 4.51
C GLY A 43 -13.94 2.27 5.35
N VAL A 44 -13.53 1.10 4.83
CA VAL A 44 -13.70 -0.19 5.53
C VAL A 44 -12.72 -0.35 6.69
N LEU A 45 -11.52 0.20 6.58
CA LEU A 45 -10.46 0.05 7.58
C LEU A 45 -9.92 1.40 8.05
N PRO A 46 -9.50 1.53 9.32
CA PRO A 46 -8.69 2.67 9.74
C PRO A 46 -7.37 2.69 8.98
N ASN A 47 -6.76 3.87 8.83
CA ASN A 47 -5.46 3.98 8.18
C ASN A 47 -4.31 3.99 9.21
N ASN A 48 -3.74 2.80 9.45
CA ASN A 48 -2.54 2.62 10.26
C ASN A 48 -1.70 1.47 9.67
N VAL A 49 -0.45 1.30 10.11
CA VAL A 49 0.46 0.25 9.62
C VAL A 49 -0.19 -1.15 9.59
N GLY A 50 -0.91 -1.53 10.64
CA GLY A 50 -1.55 -2.85 10.73
C GLY A 50 -2.61 -3.06 9.66
N ALA A 51 -3.49 -2.08 9.47
CA ALA A 51 -4.52 -2.11 8.44
C ALA A 51 -3.95 -2.03 7.02
N LEU A 52 -2.92 -1.20 6.80
CA LEU A 52 -2.18 -1.14 5.53
C LEU A 52 -1.56 -2.50 5.18
N GLY A 53 -0.85 -3.12 6.13
CA GLY A 53 -0.25 -4.44 5.93
C GLY A 53 -1.30 -5.52 5.67
N GLY A 54 -2.41 -5.52 6.42
CA GLY A 54 -3.52 -6.45 6.21
C GLY A 54 -4.21 -6.27 4.85
N TRP A 55 -4.40 -5.03 4.42
CA TRP A 55 -4.92 -4.72 3.09
C TRP A 55 -4.00 -5.24 1.98
N ILE A 56 -2.70 -5.02 2.09
CA ILE A 56 -1.72 -5.50 1.10
C ILE A 56 -1.68 -7.04 1.07
N ALA A 57 -1.68 -7.68 2.23
CA ALA A 57 -1.65 -9.13 2.34
C ALA A 57 -2.93 -9.80 1.81
N GLY A 58 -4.10 -9.17 1.95
CA GLY A 58 -5.38 -9.85 1.76
C GLY A 58 -6.50 -8.97 1.21
N SER A 59 -6.20 -8.08 0.24
CA SER A 59 -7.18 -7.17 -0.36
C SER A 59 -8.45 -7.89 -0.83
N GLN A 60 -8.32 -9.09 -1.42
CA GLN A 60 -9.46 -9.88 -1.92
C GLN A 60 -10.33 -10.46 -0.81
N ARG A 61 -9.77 -10.72 0.38
CA ARG A 61 -10.55 -11.16 1.55
C ARG A 61 -11.32 -10.00 2.18
N ILE A 62 -10.77 -8.78 2.11
CA ILE A 62 -11.35 -7.57 2.71
C ILE A 62 -12.38 -6.93 1.77
N LYS A 63 -12.07 -6.85 0.48
CA LYS A 63 -12.95 -6.30 -0.55
C LYS A 63 -12.87 -7.17 -1.82
N PRO A 64 -13.60 -8.29 -1.89
CA PRO A 64 -13.59 -9.18 -3.04
C PRO A 64 -13.89 -8.47 -4.36
N GLY A 65 -13.17 -8.83 -5.43
CA GLY A 65 -13.38 -8.29 -6.79
C GLY A 65 -12.67 -6.97 -7.07
N ASN A 66 -11.87 -6.44 -6.14
CA ASN A 66 -11.02 -5.29 -6.42
C ASN A 66 -9.87 -5.69 -7.38
N ALA A 67 -9.26 -4.73 -8.09
CA ALA A 67 -8.22 -5.02 -9.07
C ALA A 67 -6.80 -5.16 -8.48
N MET A 68 -6.61 -4.89 -7.19
CA MET A 68 -5.30 -5.03 -6.53
C MET A 68 -5.09 -6.50 -6.14
N PRO A 69 -3.99 -7.14 -6.60
CA PRO A 69 -3.66 -8.50 -6.18
C PRO A 69 -3.36 -8.54 -4.68
N SER A 70 -3.59 -9.69 -4.06
CA SER A 70 -3.17 -9.95 -2.68
C SER A 70 -1.69 -10.38 -2.65
N PHE A 71 -0.98 -9.97 -1.60
CA PHE A 71 0.43 -10.26 -1.38
C PHE A 71 0.61 -11.17 -0.15
N ASP A 72 -0.22 -12.21 0.01
CA ASP A 72 -0.18 -13.12 1.16
C ASP A 72 1.03 -14.05 1.18
N GLN A 73 1.79 -14.13 0.08
CA GLN A 73 3.08 -14.80 0.02
C GLN A 73 4.23 -13.96 0.62
N TRP A 74 4.02 -12.68 0.92
CA TRP A 74 5.07 -11.84 1.49
C TRP A 74 5.29 -12.13 2.98
N PRO A 75 6.55 -12.15 3.44
CA PRO A 75 6.85 -12.20 4.86
C PRO A 75 6.20 -11.04 5.63
N GLY A 76 5.78 -11.29 6.87
CA GLY A 76 5.15 -10.26 7.71
C GLY A 76 6.06 -9.05 8.01
N GLU A 77 7.37 -9.21 7.92
CA GLU A 77 8.33 -8.11 8.01
C GLU A 77 8.32 -7.20 6.78
N ASP A 78 8.20 -7.76 5.58
CA ASP A 78 8.11 -6.98 4.34
C ASP A 78 6.78 -6.23 4.26
N LEU A 79 5.69 -6.89 4.64
CA LEU A 79 4.36 -6.27 4.76
C LEU A 79 4.38 -5.07 5.72
N ARG A 80 5.00 -5.22 6.90
CA ARG A 80 5.18 -4.11 7.85
C ARG A 80 6.09 -3.02 7.31
N ALA A 81 7.16 -3.39 6.61
CA ALA A 81 8.11 -2.42 6.05
C ALA A 81 7.43 -1.53 5.00
N VAL A 82 6.71 -2.12 4.04
CA VAL A 82 5.99 -1.36 3.00
C VAL A 82 4.82 -0.56 3.60
N ALA A 83 4.09 -1.12 4.55
CA ALA A 83 3.01 -0.40 5.24
C ALA A 83 3.54 0.82 6.01
N GLY A 84 4.67 0.69 6.71
CA GLY A 84 5.30 1.81 7.40
C GLY A 84 5.82 2.91 6.44
N TYR A 85 6.26 2.53 5.24
CA TYR A 85 6.55 3.52 4.20
C TYR A 85 5.28 4.25 3.75
N LEU A 86 4.20 3.53 3.44
CA LEU A 86 2.93 4.14 3.02
C LEU A 86 2.32 5.06 4.10
N GLU A 87 2.37 4.68 5.37
CA GLU A 87 1.89 5.51 6.48
C GLU A 87 2.68 6.83 6.60
N SER A 88 3.95 6.84 6.20
CA SER A 88 4.79 8.04 6.23
C SER A 88 4.49 9.06 5.11
N LEU A 89 3.73 8.67 4.07
CA LEU A 89 3.39 9.51 2.93
C LEU A 89 2.24 10.47 3.28
N LYS A 90 2.56 11.69 3.72
CA LYS A 90 1.59 12.68 4.21
C LYS A 90 1.36 13.85 3.28
#